data_AF-A0A1N6FRC1-F1
#
_entry.id   AF-A0A1N6FRC1-F1
#
_cell.length_a   1.000
_cell.length_b   1.000
_cell.length_c   1.000
_cell.angle_alpha   90.00
_cell.angle_beta   90.00
_cell.angle_gamma   90.00
#
_symmetry.space_group_name_H-M   'P 1'
#
loop_
_entity.id
_entity.type
_entity.pdbx_description
1 polymer ?
#
loop_
_entity_poly.entity_id
_entity_poly.type
_entity_poly.pdbx_seq_one_letter_code
_entity_poly.pdbx_strand_id
1 'polypeptide(L)'
;MEWVSIKPCYLDGKVQHSSEQATFSLLTKAGFQLEHMRRAVFPSAIEYFYFHPSLYIQVHEVQGSNTEASQFFIFYPGGSTAFAEGVEQLQQRLATGHNR
;
A
#
# COMPACT_ATOMS: atom_id res chain seq x y z
N MET A 1 14.09 6.96 -14.69
CA MET A 1 13.22 6.15 -13.83
C MET A 1 14.03 5.89 -12.58
N GLU A 2 13.67 6.47 -11.44
CA GLU A 2 14.47 6.38 -10.22
C GLU A 2 13.77 5.50 -9.20
N TRP A 3 14.50 4.52 -8.68
CA TRP A 3 14.05 3.61 -7.63
C TRP A 3 14.23 4.31 -6.28
N VAL A 4 13.16 4.44 -5.50
CA VAL A 4 13.23 5.10 -4.19
C VAL A 4 12.70 4.13 -3.13
N SER A 5 13.55 3.74 -2.19
CA SER A 5 13.09 3.08 -0.97
C SER A 5 12.31 4.11 -0.15
N ILE A 6 11.04 3.84 0.13
CA ILE A 6 10.33 4.59 1.18
C ILE A 6 10.94 4.13 2.50
N LYS A 7 11.93 4.88 2.96
CA LYS A 7 12.30 4.80 4.37
C LYS A 7 11.20 5.51 5.15
N PRO A 8 10.82 5.00 6.34
CA PRO A 8 9.98 5.75 7.23
C PRO A 8 10.54 7.15 7.42
N CYS A 9 9.70 8.18 7.23
CA CYS A 9 10.12 9.56 7.40
C CYS A 9 10.09 9.89 8.90
N TYR A 10 11.27 10.20 9.45
CA TYR A 10 11.40 10.68 10.82
C TYR A 10 11.73 12.18 10.80
N LEU A 11 11.06 12.95 11.65
CA LEU A 11 11.45 14.30 12.01
C LEU A 11 11.75 14.29 13.50
N ASP A 12 12.95 14.73 13.89
CA ASP A 12 13.39 14.74 15.29
C ASP A 12 13.24 13.39 16.01
N GLY A 13 13.53 12.29 15.29
CA GLY A 13 13.40 10.93 15.82
C GLY A 13 11.95 10.43 15.98
N LYS A 14 10.95 11.23 15.61
CA LYS A 14 9.54 10.85 15.62
C LYS A 14 9.06 10.53 14.21
N VAL A 15 8.35 9.41 14.09
CA VAL A 15 7.69 9.01 12.84
C VAL A 15 6.71 10.11 12.44
N GLN A 16 6.78 10.56 11.19
CA GLN A 16 5.81 11.51 10.63
C GLN A 16 4.48 10.82 10.38
N HIS A 17 3.39 11.42 10.87
CA HIS A 17 2.03 10.91 10.65
C HIS A 17 1.50 11.38 9.29
N SER A 18 2.03 10.81 8.20
CA SER A 18 1.42 10.94 6.87
C SER A 18 0.55 9.74 6.55
N SER A 19 -0.38 9.89 5.61
CA SER A 19 -1.23 8.80 5.13
C SER A 19 -0.37 7.67 4.54
N GLU A 20 0.71 8.00 3.83
CA GLU A 20 1.63 7.00 3.27
C GLU A 20 2.33 6.21 4.38
N GLN A 21 2.76 6.89 5.44
CA GLN A 21 3.40 6.25 6.58
C GLN A 21 2.42 5.36 7.36
N ALA A 22 1.14 5.76 7.46
CA ALA A 22 0.10 4.95 8.09
C ALA A 22 -0.14 3.65 7.31
N THR A 23 -0.30 3.73 5.99
CA THR A 23 -0.44 2.55 5.11
C THR A 23 0.78 1.65 5.17
N PHE A 24 1.99 2.21 5.04
CA PHE A 24 3.24 1.46 5.13
C PHE A 24 3.34 0.72 6.46
N SER A 25 3.05 1.40 7.57
CA SER A 25 3.12 0.81 8.91
C SER A 25 2.09 -0.31 9.09
N LEU A 26 0.87 -0.12 8.55
CA LEU A 26 -0.18 -1.14 8.58
C LEU A 26 0.24 -2.39 7.81
N LEU A 27 0.65 -2.24 6.54
CA LEU A 27 0.99 -3.36 5.67
C LEU A 27 2.24 -4.09 6.17
N THR A 28 3.25 -3.36 6.64
CA THR A 28 4.44 -3.97 7.25
C THR A 28 4.10 -4.77 8.50
N LYS A 29 3.23 -4.25 9.38
CA LYS A 29 2.73 -5.01 10.56
C LYS A 29 1.95 -6.25 10.17
N ALA A 30 1.25 -6.20 9.03
CA ALA A 30 0.53 -7.34 8.47
C ALA A 30 1.43 -8.31 7.68
N GLY A 31 2.76 -8.13 7.69
CA GLY A 31 3.71 -9.05 7.07
C GLY A 31 4.01 -8.78 5.59
N PHE A 32 3.45 -7.71 5.01
CA PHE A 32 3.77 -7.29 3.65
C PHE A 32 5.13 -6.59 3.58
N GLN A 33 5.80 -6.76 2.45
CA GLN A 33 7.05 -6.09 2.09
C GLN A 33 6.75 -5.12 0.95
N LEU A 34 7.24 -3.88 1.05
CA LEU A 34 7.20 -2.95 -0.07
C LEU A 34 8.26 -3.35 -1.10
N GLU A 35 7.84 -3.74 -2.29
CA GLU A 35 8.74 -4.17 -3.38
C GLU A 35 9.12 -2.99 -4.29
N HIS A 36 8.13 -2.19 -4.68
CA HIS A 36 8.33 -1.12 -5.67
C HIS A 36 7.55 0.14 -5.34
N MET A 37 8.14 1.28 -5.70
CA MET A 37 7.49 2.59 -5.72
C MET A 37 7.67 3.17 -7.12
N ARG A 38 6.58 3.65 -7.72
CA ARG A 38 6.60 4.37 -8.99
C ARG A 38 6.01 5.76 -8.81
N ARG A 39 6.74 6.78 -9.26
CA ARG A 39 6.21 8.15 -9.36
C ARG A 39 5.93 8.45 -10.82
N ALA A 40 4.67 8.66 -11.16
CA ALA A 40 4.26 9.10 -12.49
C ALA A 40 4.09 10.62 -12.51
N VAL A 41 4.62 11.26 -13.55
CA VAL A 41 4.54 12.72 -13.73
C VAL A 41 3.20 13.11 -14.39
N PHE A 42 2.60 12.21 -15.18
CA PHE A 42 1.29 12.42 -15.80
C PHE A 42 0.55 11.09 -16.06
N PRO A 43 -0.66 10.89 -15.48
CA PRO A 43 -1.25 11.70 -14.41
C PRO A 43 -0.31 11.74 -13.20
N SER A 44 -0.30 12.85 -12.45
CA SER A 44 0.51 12.95 -11.23
C SER A 44 -0.04 11.98 -10.20
N ALA A 45 0.65 10.85 -10.07
CA ALA A 45 0.28 9.75 -9.21
C ALA A 45 1.53 9.07 -8.64
N ILE A 46 1.40 8.61 -7.41
CA ILE A 46 2.39 7.77 -6.76
C ILE A 46 1.79 6.39 -6.57
N GLU A 47 2.54 5.37 -6.93
CA GLU A 47 2.13 3.99 -6.84
C GLU A 47 3.08 3.19 -5.96
N TYR A 48 2.52 2.31 -5.16
CA TYR A 48 3.25 1.45 -4.26
C TYR A 48 2.81 0.00 -4.43
N PHE A 49 3.78 -0.91 -4.48
CA PHE A 49 3.54 -2.33 -4.66
C PHE A 49 4.06 -3.07 -3.44
N TYR A 50 3.13 -3.69 -2.72
CA TYR A 50 3.41 -4.49 -1.54
C TYR A 50 3.14 -5.96 -1.83
N PHE A 51 3.96 -6.84 -1.28
CA PHE A 51 3.83 -8.29 -1.42
C PHE A 51 3.95 -8.98 -0.08
N HIS A 52 3.04 -9.91 0.20
CA HIS A 52 3.13 -10.78 1.37
C HIS A 52 3.78 -12.12 0.98
N PRO A 53 5.01 -12.42 1.43
CA PRO A 53 5.76 -13.59 0.95
C PRO A 53 5.14 -14.93 1.34
N SER A 54 4.49 -15.01 2.50
CA SER A 54 3.85 -16.26 2.95
C SER A 54 2.45 -16.49 2.41
N LEU A 55 1.68 -15.42 2.18
CA LEU A 55 0.29 -15.50 1.72
C LEU A 55 0.16 -15.30 0.21
N TYR A 56 1.24 -14.92 -0.48
CA TYR A 56 1.26 -14.60 -1.91
C TYR A 56 0.19 -13.57 -2.32
N ILE A 57 -0.09 -12.60 -1.44
CA ILE A 57 -1.01 -11.49 -1.70
C ILE A 57 -0.21 -10.29 -2.19
N GLN A 58 -0.69 -9.64 -3.24
CA GLN A 58 -0.15 -8.36 -3.70
C GLN A 58 -1.13 -7.23 -3.39
N VAL A 59 -0.62 -6.08 -2.96
CA VAL A 59 -1.40 -4.86 -2.77
C VAL A 59 -0.76 -3.76 -3.60
N HIS A 60 -1.52 -3.20 -4.54
CA HIS A 60 -1.14 -2.03 -5.32
C HIS A 60 -1.90 -0.83 -4.79
N GLU A 61 -1.18 0.10 -4.18
CA GLU A 61 -1.70 1.39 -3.77
C GLU A 61 -1.45 2.42 -4.87
N VAL A 62 -2.47 3.22 -5.16
CA VAL A 62 -2.41 4.35 -6.09
C VAL A 62 -2.85 5.61 -5.34
N GLN A 63 -1.98 6.60 -5.32
CA GLN A 63 -2.24 7.92 -4.76
C GLN A 63 -2.24 8.95 -5.90
N GLY A 64 -3.42 9.39 -6.32
CA GLY A 64 -3.55 10.44 -7.32
C GLY A 64 -3.54 11.83 -6.69
N SER A 65 -3.03 12.81 -7.44
CA SER A 65 -3.13 14.24 -7.07
C SER A 65 -4.57 14.75 -6.96
N ASN A 66 -5.53 14.08 -7.58
CA ASN A 66 -6.94 14.46 -7.62
C ASN A 66 -7.86 13.56 -6.78
N THR A 67 -7.31 12.56 -6.08
CA THR A 67 -8.10 11.63 -5.25
C THR A 67 -7.96 12.00 -3.79
N GLU A 68 -9.08 12.16 -3.08
CA GLU A 68 -9.10 12.49 -1.64
C GLU A 68 -8.51 11.36 -0.78
N ALA A 69 -8.56 10.11 -1.26
CA ALA A 69 -8.07 8.92 -0.57
C ALA A 69 -7.22 8.03 -1.48
N SER A 70 -6.26 7.31 -0.88
CA SER A 70 -5.51 6.26 -1.57
C SER A 70 -6.43 5.14 -2.04
N GLN A 71 -6.19 4.66 -3.25
CA GLN A 71 -6.91 3.54 -3.84
C GLN A 71 -6.06 2.28 -3.75
N PHE A 72 -6.66 1.16 -3.35
CA PHE A 72 -5.97 -0.11 -3.15
C PHE A 72 -6.58 -1.21 -4.03
N PHE A 73 -5.73 -1.86 -4.80
CA PHE A 73 -6.05 -3.06 -5.56
C PHE A 73 -5.34 -4.25 -4.92
N ILE A 74 -6.12 -5.22 -4.45
CA ILE A 74 -5.63 -6.38 -3.70
C ILE A 74 -5.78 -7.61 -4.59
N PHE A 75 -4.69 -8.33 -4.81
CA PHE A 75 -4.64 -9.53 -5.62
C PHE A 75 -4.35 -10.71 -4.69
N TYR A 76 -5.32 -11.61 -4.57
CA TYR A 76 -5.19 -12.82 -3.76
C TYR A 76 -4.69 -13.99 -4.59
N PRO A 77 -4.12 -15.02 -3.93
CA PRO A 77 -3.86 -16.31 -4.57
C PRO A 77 -5.11 -16.85 -5.28
N GLY A 78 -4.91 -17.49 -6.43
CA GLY A 78 -6.01 -18.03 -7.24
C GLY A 78 -6.70 -17.00 -8.14
N GLY A 79 -6.18 -15.76 -8.23
CA GLY A 79 -6.59 -14.77 -9.23
C GLY A 79 -7.81 -13.92 -8.85
N SER A 80 -8.31 -14.04 -7.62
CA SER A 80 -9.37 -13.15 -7.14
C SER A 80 -8.81 -11.77 -6.76
N THR A 81 -9.59 -10.72 -7.01
CA THR A 81 -9.18 -9.34 -6.77
C THR A 81 -10.21 -8.60 -5.93
N ALA A 82 -9.75 -7.72 -5.05
CA ALA A 82 -10.60 -6.79 -4.32
C ALA A 82 -10.12 -5.35 -4.48
N PHE A 83 -11.06 -4.43 -4.34
CA PHE A 83 -10.81 -3.00 -4.29
C PHE A 83 -11.11 -2.46 -2.89
N ALA A 84 -10.30 -1.51 -2.45
CA ALA A 84 -10.51 -0.75 -1.23
C ALA A 84 -10.18 0.72 -1.47
N GLU A 85 -11.07 1.60 -1.01
CA GLU A 85 -10.86 3.04 -0.97
C GLU A 85 -10.49 3.44 0.46
N GLY A 86 -9.24 3.87 0.66
CA GLY A 86 -8.71 4.22 1.97
C GLY A 86 -8.30 3.03 2.85
N VAL A 87 -7.64 3.36 3.95
CA VAL A 87 -6.99 2.39 4.86
C VAL A 87 -8.00 1.52 5.61
N GLU A 88 -9.17 2.07 5.97
CA GLU A 88 -10.19 1.31 6.70
C GLU A 88 -10.74 0.14 5.87
N GLN A 89 -11.09 0.40 4.60
CA GLN A 89 -11.56 -0.67 3.70
C GLN A 89 -10.44 -1.69 3.43
N LEU A 90 -9.19 -1.24 3.28
CA LEU A 90 -8.05 -2.12 3.11
C LEU A 90 -7.94 -3.12 4.28
N GLN A 91 -8.04 -2.65 5.51
CA GLN A 91 -8.01 -3.50 6.70
C GLN A 91 -9.12 -4.55 6.69
N GLN A 92 -10.34 -4.15 6.32
CA GLN A 92 -11.48 -5.07 6.22
C GLN A 92 -11.26 -6.16 5.16
N ARG A 93 -10.70 -5.79 4.00
CA ARG A 93 -10.38 -6.73 2.91
C ARG A 93 -9.26 -7.70 3.27
N LEU A 94 -8.23 -7.23 3.98
CA LEU A 94 -7.14 -8.09 4.43
C LEU A 94 -7.59 -9.07 5.51
N ALA A 95 -8.49 -8.65 6.41
CA ALA A 95 -9.06 -9.53 7.44
C ALA A 95 -9.97 -10.63 6.86
N THR A 96 -10.70 -10.34 5.76
CA THR A 96 -11.57 -11.33 5.11
C THR A 96 -10.81 -12.32 4.22
N GLY A 97 -9.67 -11.91 3.64
CA GLY A 97 -8.81 -12.79 2.85
C GLY A 97 -8.05 -13.85 3.65
N HIS A 98 -7.99 -13.73 4.98
CA HIS A 98 -7.29 -14.67 5.86
C HIS A 98 -8.15 -15.88 6.31
N ASN A 99 -9.46 -15.85 6.07
CA ASN A 99 -10.42 -16.85 6.55
C ASN A 99 -10.93 -17.80 5.45
N ARG A 100 -10.21 -17.93 4.33
CA ARG A 100 -10.53 -18.82 3.22
C ARG A 100 -9.35 -19.72 2.89
#